data_AF-A0A5C2HHI4-F1
#
_entry.id   AF-A0A5C2HHI4-F1
#
_cell.length_a   1.000
_cell.length_b   1.000
_cell.length_c   1.000
_cell.angle_alpha   90.00
_cell.angle_beta   90.00
_cell.angle_gamma   90.00
#
_symmetry.space_group_name_H-M   'P 1'
#
loop_
_entity.id
_entity.type
_entity.pdbx_description
1 polymer ?
#
loop_
_entity_poly.entity_id
_entity_poly.type
_entity_poly.pdbx_seq_one_letter_code
_entity_poly.pdbx_strand_id
1 'polypeptide(L)'
;MAKNFQDDDREEAMIALFDLYKDETEGRSGVDAFLKIDGKTIPFELKTTSQGSVATVRDFGPDHVRKWKNKHWLIGFFVKGKEYYKYGSPSMMSDWINNKEKYIAPDFKLAELVPAKIKLQDMYQIIGKKDIYTYDDAKAIQKMQYKKEQYLQLQDLDQGYSPERMLEIIKDRAQYLIERGSTLNNPHIPFGYFEGWTEITANHAEQLRIMVREYLEKNANDTTSK
;
A
#
# COMPACT_ATOMS: atom_id res chain seq x y z
N MET A 1 -2.73 -0.35 24.87
CA MET A 1 -2.64 -1.72 24.32
C MET A 1 -4.00 -2.39 24.08
N ALA A 2 -5.14 -1.73 24.27
CA ALA A 2 -6.48 -2.33 24.08
C ALA A 2 -7.10 -2.15 22.67
N LYS A 3 -6.47 -1.36 21.78
CA LYS A 3 -7.04 -1.01 20.48
C LYS A 3 -6.89 -2.13 19.44
N ASN A 4 -5.75 -2.84 19.44
CA ASN A 4 -5.47 -3.89 18.46
C ASN A 4 -6.32 -5.14 18.67
N PHE A 5 -6.55 -5.57 19.92
CA PHE A 5 -7.34 -6.78 20.20
C PHE A 5 -8.79 -6.62 19.70
N GLN A 6 -9.38 -5.43 19.88
CA GLN A 6 -10.74 -5.16 19.39
C GLN A 6 -10.82 -5.11 17.86
N ASP A 7 -9.78 -4.63 17.18
CA ASP A 7 -9.75 -4.57 15.72
C ASP A 7 -9.50 -5.98 15.12
N ASP A 8 -8.64 -6.78 15.75
CA ASP A 8 -8.37 -8.18 15.38
C ASP A 8 -9.64 -9.06 15.56
N ASP A 9 -10.34 -8.95 16.70
CA ASP A 9 -11.59 -9.66 16.97
C ASP A 9 -12.69 -9.32 15.94
N ARG A 10 -12.77 -8.04 15.53
CA ARG A 10 -13.74 -7.59 14.53
C ARG A 10 -13.42 -8.11 13.14
N GLU A 11 -12.14 -8.19 12.79
CA GLU A 11 -11.71 -8.75 11.51
C GLU A 11 -12.04 -10.24 11.45
N GLU A 12 -11.72 -11.01 12.50
CA GLU A 12 -12.04 -12.44 12.59
C GLU A 12 -13.55 -12.69 12.56
N ALA A 13 -14.33 -11.89 13.30
CA ALA A 13 -15.79 -11.96 13.25
C ALA A 13 -16.32 -11.69 11.84
N MET A 14 -15.77 -10.70 11.13
CA MET A 14 -16.19 -10.38 9.78
C MET A 14 -15.81 -11.48 8.78
N ILE A 15 -14.65 -12.13 8.95
CA ILE A 15 -14.24 -13.28 8.14
C ILE A 15 -15.22 -14.44 8.31
N ALA A 16 -15.54 -14.79 9.55
CA ALA A 16 -16.50 -15.86 9.85
C ALA A 16 -17.91 -15.52 9.32
N LEU A 17 -18.37 -14.27 9.51
CA LEU A 17 -19.70 -13.83 9.11
C LEU A 17 -19.93 -13.90 7.59
N PHE A 18 -18.86 -13.66 6.82
CA PHE A 18 -18.90 -13.63 5.35
C PHE A 18 -18.33 -14.89 4.68
N ASP A 19 -18.00 -15.93 5.45
CA ASP A 19 -17.42 -17.18 4.95
C ASP A 19 -16.15 -16.94 4.11
N LEU A 20 -15.30 -16.04 4.61
CA LEU A 20 -13.97 -15.75 4.08
C LEU A 20 -12.94 -16.65 4.77
N TYR A 21 -11.73 -16.69 4.22
CA TYR A 21 -10.60 -17.37 4.87
C TYR A 21 -9.32 -16.54 4.82
N LYS A 22 -8.44 -16.74 5.81
CA LYS A 22 -7.08 -16.20 5.82
C LYS A 22 -6.11 -17.19 5.19
N ASP A 23 -5.17 -16.70 4.39
CA ASP A 23 -4.00 -17.48 4.00
C ASP A 23 -2.88 -17.21 5.00
N GLU A 24 -2.50 -18.22 5.78
CA GLU A 24 -1.47 -18.08 6.81
C GLU A 24 -0.06 -17.82 6.22
N THR A 25 0.12 -18.03 4.91
CA THR A 25 1.42 -17.80 4.24
C THR A 25 1.65 -16.34 3.85
N GLU A 26 0.61 -15.51 3.77
CA GLU A 26 0.66 -14.09 3.36
C GLU A 26 1.30 -13.16 4.42
N GLY A 27 1.44 -13.63 5.67
CA GLY A 27 2.00 -12.86 6.77
C GLY A 27 1.16 -11.61 7.14
N ARG A 28 1.66 -10.78 8.08
CA ARG A 28 0.91 -9.63 8.63
C ARG A 28 0.68 -8.46 7.66
N SER A 29 1.42 -8.39 6.56
CA SER A 29 1.33 -7.29 5.58
C SER A 29 0.55 -7.67 4.31
N GLY A 30 0.13 -8.93 4.21
CA GLY A 30 -0.49 -9.51 3.03
C GLY A 30 -1.96 -9.12 2.87
N VAL A 31 -2.72 -10.00 2.24
CA VAL A 31 -4.17 -9.85 2.04
C VAL A 31 -4.94 -10.25 3.29
N ASP A 32 -5.81 -9.36 3.78
CA ASP A 32 -6.60 -9.57 5.01
C ASP A 32 -7.47 -10.83 4.98
N ALA A 33 -8.15 -11.10 3.86
CA ALA A 33 -8.94 -12.32 3.67
C ALA A 33 -9.19 -12.63 2.19
N PHE A 34 -9.64 -13.85 1.93
CA PHE A 34 -9.97 -14.33 0.59
C PHE A 34 -11.38 -14.93 0.55
N LEU A 35 -12.04 -14.78 -0.59
CA LEU A 35 -13.28 -15.46 -0.92
C LEU A 35 -13.01 -16.51 -2.00
N LYS A 36 -13.37 -17.77 -1.75
CA LYS A 36 -13.47 -18.79 -2.81
C LYS A 36 -14.88 -18.75 -3.41
N ILE A 37 -14.98 -18.47 -4.69
CA ILE A 37 -16.25 -18.41 -5.41
C ILE A 37 -16.06 -18.86 -6.85
N ASP A 38 -16.87 -19.81 -7.31
CA ASP A 38 -16.92 -20.29 -8.69
C ASP A 38 -15.52 -20.63 -9.28
N GLY A 39 -14.70 -21.32 -8.47
CA GLY A 39 -13.34 -21.73 -8.85
C GLY A 39 -12.28 -20.61 -8.79
N LYS A 40 -12.65 -19.39 -8.41
CA LYS A 40 -11.75 -18.24 -8.26
C LYS A 40 -11.45 -17.96 -6.79
N THR A 41 -10.27 -17.40 -6.55
CA THR A 41 -9.85 -16.85 -5.26
C THR A 41 -9.80 -15.34 -5.37
N ILE A 42 -10.66 -14.65 -4.62
CA ILE A 42 -10.80 -13.19 -4.67
C ILE A 42 -10.20 -12.57 -3.41
N PRO A 43 -9.19 -11.70 -3.51
CA PRO A 43 -8.57 -11.05 -2.36
C PRO A 43 -9.40 -9.87 -1.84
N PHE A 44 -9.55 -9.80 -0.53
CA PHE A 44 -10.28 -8.76 0.20
C PHE A 44 -9.37 -7.91 1.10
N GLU A 45 -9.62 -6.62 1.10
CA GLU A 45 -9.22 -5.69 2.17
C GLU A 45 -10.41 -5.54 3.13
N LEU A 46 -10.14 -5.74 4.41
CA LEU A 46 -11.13 -5.68 5.48
C LEU A 46 -10.90 -4.40 6.28
N LYS A 47 -11.98 -3.66 6.54
CA LYS A 47 -11.95 -2.47 7.42
C LYS A 47 -13.17 -2.42 8.30
N THR A 48 -13.05 -1.78 9.45
CA THR A 48 -14.20 -1.43 10.29
C THR A 48 -14.13 0.01 10.76
N THR A 49 -15.28 0.59 11.09
CA THR A 49 -15.35 1.93 11.70
C THR A 49 -16.52 2.05 12.66
N SER A 50 -16.32 2.80 13.74
CA SER A 50 -17.37 3.24 14.66
C SER A 50 -17.68 4.75 14.58
N GLN A 51 -16.88 5.49 13.82
CA GLN A 51 -16.95 6.96 13.72
C GLN A 51 -17.47 7.44 12.35
N GLY A 52 -17.68 6.52 11.40
CA GLY A 52 -18.20 6.80 10.06
C GLY A 52 -17.12 7.06 9.01
N SER A 53 -15.93 7.56 9.38
CA SER A 53 -14.77 7.56 8.47
C SER A 53 -13.97 6.27 8.61
N VAL A 54 -13.43 5.77 7.49
CA VAL A 54 -12.65 4.54 7.46
C VAL A 54 -11.17 4.90 7.35
N ALA A 55 -10.40 4.61 8.40
CA ALA A 55 -8.94 4.72 8.35
C ALA A 55 -8.37 3.61 7.46
N THR A 56 -7.29 3.90 6.74
CA THR A 56 -6.76 2.96 5.73
C THR A 56 -5.36 2.46 6.07
N VAL A 57 -4.33 3.29 5.95
CA VAL A 57 -2.94 2.95 6.26
C VAL A 57 -2.18 4.18 6.77
N ARG A 58 -1.16 3.97 7.60
CA ARG A 58 -0.34 5.06 8.15
C ARG A 58 0.34 5.88 7.06
N ASP A 59 1.06 5.22 6.15
CA ASP A 59 1.90 5.89 5.15
C ASP A 59 1.44 5.47 3.74
N PHE A 60 0.42 6.15 3.21
CA PHE A 60 -0.14 5.83 1.89
C PHE A 60 0.81 6.27 0.78
N GLY A 61 1.12 5.38 -0.15
CA GLY A 61 2.11 5.58 -1.21
C GLY A 61 1.86 4.69 -2.43
N PRO A 62 2.73 4.70 -3.46
CA PRO A 62 2.55 3.97 -4.71
C PRO A 62 2.36 2.46 -4.54
N ASP A 63 2.99 1.84 -3.54
CA ASP A 63 2.78 0.43 -3.23
C ASP A 63 1.33 0.13 -2.82
N HIS A 64 0.71 1.02 -2.06
CA HIS A 64 -0.70 0.88 -1.66
C HIS A 64 -1.64 1.06 -2.84
N VAL A 65 -1.33 2.01 -3.74
CA VAL A 65 -2.07 2.17 -5.00
C VAL A 65 -2.05 0.86 -5.79
N ARG A 66 -0.86 0.25 -5.98
CA ARG A 66 -0.73 -1.03 -6.68
C ARG A 66 -1.47 -2.16 -5.98
N LYS A 67 -1.31 -2.28 -4.65
CA LYS A 67 -1.96 -3.32 -3.83
C LYS A 67 -3.48 -3.24 -3.92
N TRP A 68 -4.05 -2.04 -3.88
CA TRP A 68 -5.50 -1.85 -3.75
C TRP A 68 -6.25 -1.71 -5.07
N LYS A 69 -5.55 -1.42 -6.18
CA LYS A 69 -6.18 -1.17 -7.50
C LYS A 69 -7.18 -2.25 -7.94
N ASN A 70 -6.85 -3.51 -7.69
CA ASN A 70 -7.68 -4.66 -8.09
C ASN A 70 -8.29 -5.39 -6.89
N LYS A 71 -8.27 -4.77 -5.70
CA LYS A 71 -8.68 -5.43 -4.47
C LYS A 71 -10.16 -5.18 -4.21
N HIS A 72 -10.84 -6.21 -3.72
CA HIS A 72 -12.20 -6.09 -3.21
C HIS A 72 -12.15 -5.61 -1.77
N TRP A 73 -13.16 -4.86 -1.34
CA TRP A 73 -13.23 -4.28 0.00
C TRP A 73 -14.50 -4.73 0.70
N LEU A 74 -14.37 -5.05 1.99
CA LEU A 74 -15.50 -5.29 2.87
C LEU A 74 -15.34 -4.42 4.12
N ILE A 75 -16.36 -3.62 4.39
CA ILE A 75 -16.27 -2.55 5.39
C ILE A 75 -17.42 -2.69 6.38
N GLY A 76 -17.10 -2.97 7.65
CA GLY A 76 -18.07 -3.02 8.75
C GLY A 76 -18.28 -1.65 9.42
N PHE A 77 -19.54 -1.25 9.58
CA PHE A 77 -19.95 0.00 10.21
C PHE A 77 -20.69 -0.28 11.52
N PHE A 78 -20.13 0.21 12.63
CA PHE A 78 -20.67 0.10 13.99
C PHE A 78 -21.03 1.49 14.52
N VAL A 79 -22.02 2.14 13.89
CA VAL A 79 -22.31 3.57 14.07
C VAL A 79 -23.67 3.76 14.73
N LYS A 80 -23.71 4.50 15.83
CA LYS A 80 -24.96 4.85 16.56
C LYS A 80 -25.83 3.62 16.93
N GLY A 81 -25.19 2.52 17.33
CA GLY A 81 -25.88 1.28 17.70
C GLY A 81 -26.44 0.46 16.53
N LYS A 82 -26.17 0.87 15.29
CA LYS A 82 -26.46 0.09 14.08
C LYS A 82 -25.18 -0.62 13.63
N GLU A 83 -25.32 -1.89 13.30
CA GLU A 83 -24.29 -2.70 12.65
C GLU A 83 -24.74 -3.05 11.23
N TYR A 84 -23.87 -2.79 10.26
CA TYR A 84 -24.08 -3.15 8.86
C TYR A 84 -22.75 -3.17 8.13
N TYR A 85 -22.72 -3.82 6.97
CA TYR A 85 -21.52 -3.97 6.16
C TYR A 85 -21.75 -3.41 4.77
N LYS A 86 -20.68 -2.98 4.11
CA LYS A 86 -20.73 -2.57 2.71
C LYS A 86 -19.60 -3.23 1.94
N TYR A 87 -19.94 -3.72 0.75
CA TYR A 87 -18.99 -4.25 -0.22
C TYR A 87 -18.56 -3.15 -1.19
N GLY A 88 -17.25 -3.04 -1.44
CA GLY A 88 -16.66 -2.19 -2.46
C GLY A 88 -15.91 -3.02 -3.48
N SER A 89 -16.39 -3.06 -4.72
CA SER A 89 -15.64 -3.68 -5.81
C SER A 89 -14.43 -2.81 -6.22
N PRO A 90 -13.46 -3.35 -6.98
CA PRO A 90 -12.34 -2.56 -7.51
C PRO A 90 -12.79 -1.30 -8.25
N SER A 91 -13.87 -1.38 -9.04
CA SER A 91 -14.40 -0.21 -9.76
C SER A 91 -15.10 0.80 -8.85
N MET A 92 -15.67 0.36 -7.72
CA MET A 92 -16.29 1.28 -6.76
C MET A 92 -15.24 2.00 -5.91
N MET A 93 -14.08 1.39 -5.69
CA MET A 93 -12.98 1.96 -4.90
C MET A 93 -11.99 2.79 -5.73
N SER A 94 -12.02 2.66 -7.05
CA SER A 94 -11.04 3.28 -7.94
C SER A 94 -11.00 4.79 -7.81
N ASP A 95 -12.14 5.46 -7.67
CA ASP A 95 -12.18 6.93 -7.64
C ASP A 95 -11.46 7.48 -6.41
N TRP A 96 -11.68 6.88 -5.24
CA TRP A 96 -10.95 7.27 -4.03
C TRP A 96 -9.46 6.98 -4.17
N ILE A 97 -9.07 5.78 -4.64
CA ILE A 97 -7.67 5.40 -4.79
C ILE A 97 -6.95 6.33 -5.78
N ASN A 98 -7.54 6.58 -6.96
CA ASN A 98 -7.00 7.44 -8.00
C ASN A 98 -6.88 8.89 -7.51
N ASN A 99 -7.83 9.37 -6.70
CA ASN A 99 -7.74 10.68 -6.08
C ASN A 99 -6.53 10.78 -5.14
N LYS A 100 -6.26 9.74 -4.34
CA LYS A 100 -5.07 9.72 -3.45
C LYS A 100 -3.77 9.55 -4.22
N GLU A 101 -3.75 8.73 -5.26
CA GLU A 101 -2.60 8.61 -6.17
C GLU A 101 -2.27 9.97 -6.80
N LYS A 102 -3.28 10.65 -7.37
CA LYS A 102 -3.10 11.99 -7.95
C LYS A 102 -2.58 13.01 -6.94
N TYR A 103 -3.02 12.91 -5.68
CA TYR A 103 -2.59 13.80 -4.61
C TYR A 103 -1.08 13.65 -4.31
N ILE A 104 -0.57 12.42 -4.22
CA ILE A 104 0.85 12.15 -3.92
C ILE A 104 1.76 12.24 -5.16
N ALA A 105 1.20 12.19 -6.36
CA ALA A 105 1.97 12.11 -7.61
C ALA A 105 3.03 13.21 -7.81
N PRO A 106 2.79 14.50 -7.51
CA PRO A 106 3.81 15.53 -7.64
C PRO A 106 5.05 15.26 -6.77
N ASP A 107 4.85 14.78 -5.54
CA ASP A 107 5.93 14.56 -4.59
C ASP A 107 6.78 13.35 -5.01
N PHE A 108 6.15 12.28 -5.50
CA PHE A 108 6.88 11.15 -6.10
C PHE A 108 7.59 11.55 -7.39
N LYS A 109 7.05 12.51 -8.17
CA LYS A 109 7.77 13.05 -9.31
C LYS A 109 9.00 13.86 -8.89
N LEU A 110 8.95 14.58 -7.77
CA LEU A 110 10.13 15.21 -7.18
C LEU A 110 11.17 14.17 -6.77
N ALA A 111 10.74 13.05 -6.20
CA ALA A 111 11.63 11.96 -5.81
C ALA A 111 12.37 11.35 -7.00
N GLU A 112 11.79 11.38 -8.20
CA GLU A 112 12.47 10.95 -9.44
C GLU A 112 13.43 12.05 -9.97
N LEU A 113 12.96 13.30 -10.01
CA LEU A 113 13.69 14.38 -10.69
C LEU A 113 14.84 14.98 -9.88
N VAL A 114 14.71 15.06 -8.56
CA VAL A 114 15.72 15.72 -7.70
C VAL A 114 17.00 14.90 -7.63
N PRO A 115 16.99 13.58 -7.36
CA PRO A 115 18.21 12.78 -7.32
C PRO A 115 18.98 12.81 -8.64
N ALA A 116 18.27 12.78 -9.78
CA ALA A 116 18.89 12.85 -11.10
C ALA A 116 19.70 14.15 -11.34
N LYS A 117 19.42 15.22 -10.58
CA LYS A 117 20.13 16.49 -10.67
C LYS A 117 21.34 16.60 -9.76
N ILE A 118 21.52 15.68 -8.81
CA ILE A 118 22.69 15.66 -7.91
C ILE A 118 23.94 15.32 -8.73
N LYS A 119 24.98 16.14 -8.61
CA LYS A 119 26.24 15.99 -9.33
C LYS A 119 27.37 15.62 -8.36
N LEU A 120 28.51 15.20 -8.92
CA LEU A 120 29.73 14.90 -8.16
C LEU A 120 30.15 16.04 -7.23
N GLN A 121 29.99 17.29 -7.67
CA GLN A 121 30.33 18.46 -6.86
C GLN A 121 29.46 18.56 -5.59
N ASP A 122 28.16 18.25 -5.69
CA ASP A 122 27.25 18.24 -4.54
C ASP A 122 27.62 17.11 -3.58
N MET A 123 27.93 15.91 -4.11
CA MET A 123 28.45 14.80 -3.31
C MET A 123 29.70 15.21 -2.52
N TYR A 124 30.67 15.85 -3.18
CA TYR A 124 31.90 16.28 -2.51
C TYR A 124 31.64 17.30 -1.40
N GLN A 125 30.61 18.13 -1.51
CA GLN A 125 30.20 19.03 -0.43
C GLN A 125 29.55 18.29 0.75
N ILE A 126 28.93 17.14 0.52
CA ILE A 126 28.24 16.35 1.55
C ILE A 126 29.22 15.46 2.33
N ILE A 127 30.11 14.75 1.63
CA ILE A 127 30.98 13.72 2.23
C ILE A 127 32.48 13.95 2.04
N GLY A 128 32.86 15.08 1.47
CA GLY A 128 34.25 15.38 1.11
C GLY A 128 34.68 14.65 -0.17
N LYS A 129 35.69 15.20 -0.86
CA LYS A 129 36.30 14.58 -2.03
C LYS A 129 37.31 13.51 -1.60
N LYS A 130 37.19 12.31 -2.18
CA LYS A 130 38.14 11.20 -2.03
C LYS A 130 38.31 10.51 -3.39
N ASP A 131 39.45 9.89 -3.62
CA ASP A 131 39.67 9.07 -4.82
C ASP A 131 39.05 7.68 -4.67
N ILE A 132 38.96 7.18 -3.43
CA ILE A 132 38.31 5.91 -3.08
C ILE A 132 37.48 6.13 -1.80
N TYR A 133 36.20 5.76 -1.86
CA TYR A 133 35.30 5.74 -0.70
C TYR A 133 35.20 4.34 -0.11
N THR A 134 34.98 4.25 1.19
CA THR A 134 34.96 2.99 1.93
C THR A 134 33.54 2.46 2.15
N TYR A 135 33.43 1.20 2.59
CA TYR A 135 32.17 0.64 3.10
C TYR A 135 31.49 1.53 4.13
N ASP A 136 32.25 2.09 5.07
CA ASP A 136 31.71 2.92 6.14
C ASP A 136 31.22 4.28 5.62
N ASP A 137 31.86 4.84 4.60
CA ASP A 137 31.37 6.06 3.92
C ASP A 137 29.99 5.79 3.28
N ALA A 138 29.86 4.71 2.52
CA ALA A 138 28.59 4.29 1.90
C ALA A 138 27.51 4.01 2.96
N LYS A 139 27.87 3.36 4.05
CA LYS A 139 26.97 3.04 5.16
C LYS A 139 26.54 4.28 5.93
N ALA A 140 27.40 5.28 6.12
CA ALA A 140 27.02 6.53 6.78
C ALA A 140 25.87 7.24 6.03
N ILE A 141 25.86 7.14 4.70
CA ILE A 141 24.82 7.73 3.83
C ILE A 141 23.57 6.85 3.80
N GLN A 142 23.72 5.60 3.36
CA GLN A 142 22.58 4.74 3.06
C GLN A 142 22.10 3.90 4.27
N LYS A 143 22.83 3.97 5.38
CA LYS A 143 22.49 3.43 6.69
C LYS A 143 22.23 1.91 6.66
N MET A 144 21.01 1.51 6.98
CA MET A 144 20.56 0.12 6.98
C MET A 144 19.56 -0.14 5.84
N GLN A 145 19.49 0.75 4.84
CA GLN A 145 18.60 0.55 3.69
C GLN A 145 19.12 -0.52 2.75
N TYR A 146 20.44 -0.67 2.64
CA TYR A 146 21.06 -1.80 1.95
C TYR A 146 21.41 -2.91 2.93
N LYS A 147 21.22 -4.14 2.48
CA LYS A 147 21.83 -5.32 3.09
C LYS A 147 23.34 -5.27 2.89
N LYS A 148 24.08 -5.98 3.75
CA LYS A 148 25.55 -6.02 3.68
C LYS A 148 26.03 -6.48 2.30
N GLU A 149 25.37 -7.48 1.72
CA GLU A 149 25.70 -8.05 0.42
C GLU A 149 25.55 -7.02 -0.70
N GLN A 150 24.52 -6.15 -0.62
CA GLN A 150 24.31 -5.09 -1.60
C GLN A 150 25.43 -4.05 -1.55
N TYR A 151 25.88 -3.64 -0.36
CA TYR A 151 27.04 -2.77 -0.23
C TYR A 151 28.28 -3.37 -0.89
N LEU A 152 28.59 -4.65 -0.59
CA LEU A 152 29.75 -5.32 -1.16
C LEU A 152 29.66 -5.45 -2.69
N GLN A 153 28.47 -5.73 -3.23
CA GLN A 153 28.24 -5.81 -4.69
C GLN A 153 28.39 -4.47 -5.40
N LEU A 154 28.17 -3.36 -4.69
CA LEU A 154 28.29 -2.03 -5.26
C LEU A 154 29.74 -1.54 -5.30
N GLN A 155 30.69 -2.19 -4.62
CA GLN A 155 32.11 -1.84 -4.69
C GLN A 155 32.63 -2.09 -6.11
N ASP A 156 33.03 -1.02 -6.78
CA ASP A 156 33.54 -1.04 -8.15
C ASP A 156 35.06 -0.86 -8.22
N LEU A 157 35.70 -0.63 -7.08
CA LEU A 157 37.15 -0.63 -6.91
C LEU A 157 37.56 -1.68 -5.88
N ASP A 158 38.85 -2.03 -5.84
CA ASP A 158 39.37 -2.97 -4.84
C ASP A 158 39.09 -2.45 -3.41
N GLN A 159 38.24 -3.19 -2.69
CA GLN A 159 37.77 -2.85 -1.33
C GLN A 159 37.14 -1.45 -1.17
N GLY A 160 36.55 -0.88 -2.24
CA GLY A 160 36.03 0.49 -2.17
C GLY A 160 35.11 0.89 -3.32
N TYR A 161 34.69 2.15 -3.30
CA TYR A 161 33.83 2.74 -4.31
C TYR A 161 34.52 3.92 -4.99
N SER A 162 34.33 4.03 -6.30
CA SER A 162 34.67 5.23 -7.07
C SER A 162 33.79 6.42 -6.67
N PRO A 163 34.19 7.67 -6.98
CA PRO A 163 33.32 8.84 -6.84
C PRO A 163 31.98 8.69 -7.57
N GLU A 164 31.98 8.11 -8.77
CA GLU A 164 30.78 7.90 -9.58
C GLU A 164 29.81 6.94 -8.89
N ARG A 165 30.33 5.83 -8.37
CA ARG A 165 29.52 4.87 -7.62
C ARG A 165 28.96 5.48 -6.33
N MET A 166 29.78 6.25 -5.63
CA MET A 166 29.38 6.92 -4.41
C MET A 166 28.29 7.97 -4.66
N LEU A 167 28.33 8.64 -5.82
CA LEU A 167 27.28 9.56 -6.25
C LEU A 167 25.95 8.85 -6.43
N GLU A 168 25.94 7.67 -7.06
CA GLU A 168 24.71 6.89 -7.22
C GLU A 168 24.12 6.48 -5.86
N ILE A 169 24.95 6.08 -4.88
CA ILE A 169 24.48 5.78 -3.52
C ILE A 169 23.83 7.01 -2.86
N ILE A 170 24.37 8.22 -3.08
CA ILE A 170 23.74 9.46 -2.61
C ILE A 170 22.40 9.72 -3.29
N LYS A 171 22.32 9.49 -4.61
CA LYS A 171 21.07 9.65 -5.36
C LYS A 171 20.00 8.69 -4.86
N ASP A 172 20.36 7.43 -4.66
CA ASP A 172 19.45 6.42 -4.08
C ASP A 172 18.97 6.85 -2.68
N ARG A 173 19.88 7.40 -1.86
CA ARG A 173 19.52 7.91 -0.53
C ARG A 173 18.56 9.09 -0.61
N ALA A 174 18.83 10.03 -1.51
CA ALA A 174 17.98 11.20 -1.72
C ALA A 174 16.59 10.79 -2.19
N GLN A 175 16.50 9.88 -3.17
CA GLN A 175 15.25 9.31 -3.64
C GLN A 175 14.47 8.70 -2.48
N TYR A 176 15.09 7.77 -1.74
CA TYR A 176 14.47 7.10 -0.60
C TYR A 176 13.91 8.09 0.44
N LEU A 177 14.67 9.13 0.78
CA LEU A 177 14.25 10.13 1.76
C LEU A 177 13.04 10.93 1.28
N ILE A 178 13.02 11.31 0.01
CA ILE A 178 11.90 12.05 -0.56
C ILE A 178 10.68 11.13 -0.62
N GLU A 179 10.78 9.95 -1.22
CA GLU A 179 9.67 8.98 -1.33
C GLU A 179 9.03 8.68 0.03
N ARG A 180 9.85 8.50 1.07
CA ARG A 180 9.35 8.26 2.44
C ARG A 180 8.64 9.48 3.03
N GLY A 181 9.08 10.70 2.68
CA GLY A 181 8.42 11.95 3.08
C GLY A 181 7.17 12.29 2.24
N SER A 182 7.05 11.71 1.04
CA SER A 182 5.97 11.95 0.07
C SER A 182 4.71 11.13 0.31
N THR A 183 4.72 10.21 1.28
CA THR A 183 3.53 9.41 1.60
C THR A 183 2.45 10.27 2.28
N LEU A 184 1.19 10.01 1.95
CA LEU A 184 0.06 10.66 2.60
C LEU A 184 -0.23 9.96 3.93
N ASN A 185 -0.15 10.73 5.03
CA ASN A 185 -0.37 10.18 6.37
C ASN A 185 -1.86 9.92 6.65
N ASN A 186 -2.18 8.67 6.99
CA ASN A 186 -3.49 8.19 7.44
C ASN A 186 -4.69 8.76 6.68
N PRO A 187 -4.76 8.61 5.34
CA PRO A 187 -5.92 9.07 4.61
C PRO A 187 -7.14 8.27 5.03
N HIS A 188 -8.24 9.00 5.28
CA HIS A 188 -9.52 8.39 5.59
C HIS A 188 -10.42 8.39 4.36
N ILE A 189 -11.25 7.36 4.26
CA ILE A 189 -12.39 7.36 3.37
C ILE A 189 -13.55 8.03 4.10
N PRO A 190 -14.06 9.18 3.62
CA PRO A 190 -15.16 9.88 4.29
C PRO A 190 -16.44 9.07 4.18
N PHE A 191 -17.32 9.18 5.18
CA PHE A 191 -18.59 8.44 5.23
C PHE A 191 -19.45 8.65 3.96
N GLY A 192 -19.47 9.87 3.43
CA GLY A 192 -20.21 10.22 2.20
C GLY A 192 -19.71 9.49 0.94
N TYR A 193 -18.50 8.94 0.94
CA TYR A 193 -18.03 8.11 -0.19
C TYR A 193 -18.88 6.84 -0.37
N PHE A 194 -19.50 6.37 0.72
CA PHE A 194 -20.32 5.16 0.74
C PHE A 194 -21.82 5.46 0.60
N GLU A 195 -22.19 6.71 0.31
CA GLU A 195 -23.59 7.09 0.09
C GLU A 195 -24.17 6.35 -1.12
N GLY A 196 -25.40 5.83 -0.98
CA GLY A 196 -26.05 5.02 -2.02
C GLY A 196 -25.55 3.58 -2.16
N TRP A 197 -24.47 3.18 -1.46
CA TRP A 197 -24.00 1.79 -1.50
C TRP A 197 -24.93 0.89 -0.67
N THR A 198 -25.22 -0.30 -1.20
CA THR A 198 -26.03 -1.33 -0.54
C THR A 198 -25.46 -1.71 0.83
N GLU A 199 -26.32 -1.70 1.83
CA GLU A 199 -26.00 -2.21 3.17
C GLU A 199 -26.33 -3.71 3.25
N ILE A 200 -25.37 -4.48 3.72
CA ILE A 200 -25.55 -5.90 4.05
C ILE A 200 -25.81 -5.97 5.56
N THR A 201 -27.02 -6.41 5.93
CA THR A 201 -27.48 -6.54 7.32
C THR A 201 -27.94 -7.96 7.68
N ALA A 202 -28.09 -8.82 6.68
CA ALA A 202 -28.51 -10.22 6.82
C ALA A 202 -27.99 -11.04 5.64
N ASN A 203 -27.98 -12.37 5.79
CA ASN A 203 -27.49 -13.31 4.77
C ASN A 203 -26.10 -12.93 4.24
N HIS A 204 -25.22 -12.48 5.15
CA HIS A 204 -23.98 -11.77 4.85
C HIS A 204 -23.12 -12.44 3.78
N ALA A 205 -22.76 -13.70 3.99
CA ALA A 205 -21.97 -14.49 3.03
C ALA A 205 -22.63 -14.58 1.64
N GLU A 206 -23.94 -14.89 1.59
CA GLU A 206 -24.64 -15.04 0.31
C GLU A 206 -24.78 -13.70 -0.42
N GLN A 207 -25.12 -12.63 0.28
CA GLN A 207 -25.19 -11.28 -0.30
C GLN A 207 -23.85 -10.85 -0.88
N LEU A 208 -22.75 -11.08 -0.17
CA LEU A 208 -21.42 -10.78 -0.68
C LEU A 208 -21.12 -11.58 -1.95
N ARG A 209 -21.44 -12.89 -1.97
CA ARG A 209 -21.24 -13.75 -3.15
C ARG A 209 -22.03 -13.26 -4.36
N ILE A 210 -23.28 -12.85 -4.17
CA ILE A 210 -24.12 -12.24 -5.23
C ILE A 210 -23.43 -10.99 -5.78
N MET A 211 -23.07 -10.03 -4.93
CA MET A 211 -22.47 -8.76 -5.37
C MET A 211 -21.09 -8.96 -6.04
N VAL A 212 -20.31 -9.95 -5.61
CA VAL A 212 -19.04 -10.31 -6.26
C VAL A 212 -19.29 -10.91 -7.64
N ARG A 213 -20.26 -11.80 -7.80
CA ARG A 213 -20.63 -12.37 -9.12
C ARG A 213 -21.08 -11.29 -10.09
N GLU A 214 -21.98 -10.42 -9.66
CA GLU A 214 -22.46 -9.29 -10.47
C GLU A 214 -21.30 -8.44 -11.01
N TYR A 215 -20.33 -8.14 -10.16
CA TYR A 215 -19.11 -7.44 -10.57
C TYR A 215 -18.31 -8.25 -11.61
N LEU A 216 -18.06 -9.53 -11.35
CA LEU A 216 -17.26 -10.38 -12.23
C LEU A 216 -17.91 -10.58 -13.61
N GLU A 217 -19.22 -10.77 -13.65
CA GLU A 217 -20.00 -10.93 -14.88
C GLU A 217 -19.96 -9.66 -15.74
N LYS A 218 -20.19 -8.50 -15.11
CA LYS A 218 -20.12 -7.21 -15.81
C LYS A 218 -18.76 -6.98 -16.46
N ASN A 219 -17.67 -7.27 -15.74
CA ASN A 219 -16.30 -7.06 -16.25
C ASN A 219 -15.88 -8.11 -17.29
N ALA A 220 -16.41 -9.34 -17.23
CA ALA A 220 -16.18 -10.34 -18.27
C ALA A 220 -16.78 -9.92 -19.62
N ASN A 221 -17.99 -9.34 -19.59
CA ASN A 221 -18.68 -8.87 -20.79
C ASN A 221 -18.00 -7.64 -21.42
N ASP A 222 -17.45 -6.74 -20.60
CA ASP A 222 -16.70 -5.56 -21.07
C ASP A 222 -15.36 -5.93 -21.75
N THR A 223 -14.76 -7.07 -21.37
CA THR A 223 -13.48 -7.53 -21.95
C THR A 223 -13.67 -8.26 -23.28
N THR A 224 -14.86 -8.81 -23.52
CA THR A 224 -15.19 -9.55 -24.76
C THR A 224 -15.75 -8.63 -25.86
N SER A 225 -16.02 -7.37 -25.53
CA SER A 225 -16.62 -6.35 -26.42
C SER A 225 -15.60 -5.32 -26.94
N LYS A 226 -14.30 -5.56 -26.75
CA LYS A 226 -13.18 -4.76 -27.29
C LYS A 226 -12.30 -5.62 -28.19
#